data_AF-A0A4P6A2L9-F1
#
_entry.id   AF-A0A4P6A2L9-F1
#
_cell.length_a   1.000
_cell.length_b   1.000
_cell.length_c   1.000
_cell.angle_alpha   90.00
_cell.angle_beta   90.00
_cell.angle_gamma   90.00
#
_symmetry.space_group_name_H-M   'P 1'
#
loop_
_entity.id
_entity.type
_entity.pdbx_description
1 polymer ?
#
loop_
_entity_poly.entity_id
_entity_poly.type
_entity_poly.pdbx_seq_one_letter_code
_entity_poly.pdbx_strand_id
1 'polypeptide(L)'
;MNKKAFFIGSATLLSSLLAFQSFSNPAPLNSVQKCASLLPSGYNFSMTINAKIDTTADKPVVSGILDLTDGTEILPPELSSKVEPFKQCVVKLMK
;
A
#
# COMPACT_ATOMS: atom_id res chain seq x y z
N MET A 1 41.46 -50.69 28.96
CA MET A 1 42.71 -50.40 28.22
C MET A 1 42.34 -49.86 26.84
N ASN A 2 43.02 -48.78 26.45
CA ASN A 2 43.24 -48.27 25.08
C ASN A 2 42.18 -47.39 24.41
N LYS A 3 42.43 -46.08 24.58
CA LYS A 3 42.07 -44.92 23.76
C LYS A 3 42.20 -45.19 22.27
N LYS A 4 41.29 -44.66 21.45
CA LYS A 4 41.60 -43.84 20.26
C LYS A 4 40.51 -42.80 20.03
N ALA A 5 40.88 -41.54 20.21
CA ALA A 5 40.15 -40.38 19.73
C ALA A 5 40.20 -40.36 18.20
N PHE A 6 39.09 -40.02 17.55
CA PHE A 6 39.08 -39.66 16.15
C PHE A 6 38.35 -38.33 16.01
N PHE A 7 39.15 -37.27 15.94
CA PHE A 7 38.72 -35.94 15.56
C PHE A 7 38.44 -35.97 14.06
N ILE A 8 37.20 -35.69 13.65
CA ILE A 8 36.89 -35.27 12.27
C ILE A 8 36.15 -33.96 12.36
N GLY A 9 36.72 -32.96 11.69
CA GLY A 9 36.52 -31.55 11.91
C GLY A 9 35.09 -31.06 11.78
N SER A 10 34.75 -30.13 12.67
CA SER A 10 33.64 -29.20 12.49
C SER A 10 33.86 -28.40 11.21
N ALA A 11 33.16 -28.77 10.14
CA ALA A 11 32.92 -27.89 9.01
C ALA A 11 32.00 -26.76 9.50
N THR A 12 32.60 -25.63 9.88
CA THR A 12 31.87 -24.39 10.12
C THR A 12 31.20 -23.96 8.82
N LEU A 13 29.89 -24.23 8.72
CA LEU A 13 29.02 -23.66 7.71
C LEU A 13 29.00 -22.15 7.90
N LEU A 14 29.80 -21.40 7.12
CA LEU A 14 29.62 -19.95 6.99
C LEU A 14 28.31 -19.70 6.24
N SER A 15 27.21 -19.64 6.99
CA SER A 15 25.96 -19.04 6.51
C SER A 15 26.14 -17.53 6.47
N SER A 16 26.55 -17.00 5.32
CA SER A 16 26.49 -15.58 5.03
C SER A 16 25.01 -15.15 4.97
N LEU A 17 24.49 -14.69 6.10
CA LEU A 17 23.22 -13.97 6.20
C LEU A 17 23.34 -12.68 5.39
N LEU A 18 22.85 -12.72 4.15
CA LEU A 18 22.58 -11.50 3.38
C LEU A 18 21.48 -10.74 4.13
N ALA A 19 21.88 -9.73 4.89
CA ALA A 19 20.96 -8.78 5.49
C ALA A 19 20.33 -7.98 4.34
N PHE A 20 19.13 -8.40 3.91
CA PHE A 20 18.26 -7.59 3.07
C PHE A 20 17.80 -6.39 3.91
N GLN A 21 18.54 -5.29 3.80
CA GLN A 21 18.09 -4.01 4.29
C GLN A 21 16.95 -3.58 3.38
N SER A 22 15.72 -3.96 3.74
CA SER A 22 14.52 -3.37 3.15
C SER A 22 14.53 -1.90 3.54
N PHE A 23 14.98 -1.04 2.63
CA PHE A 23 14.70 0.39 2.71
C PHE A 23 13.20 0.56 2.50
N SER A 24 12.43 0.46 3.59
CA SER A 24 11.06 0.95 3.62
C SER A 24 11.13 2.46 3.50
N ASN A 25 11.20 2.94 2.27
CA ASN A 25 11.10 4.37 2.00
C ASN A 25 9.75 4.81 2.60
N PRO A 26 9.71 5.70 3.61
CA PRO A 26 8.45 6.06 4.25
C PRO A 26 7.52 6.59 3.17
N ALA A 27 6.34 5.98 3.04
CA ALA A 27 5.36 6.37 2.05
C ALA A 27 5.14 7.88 2.14
N PRO A 28 5.14 8.63 1.02
CA PRO A 28 4.96 10.08 1.05
C PRO A 28 3.75 10.43 1.93
N LEU A 29 3.91 11.41 2.82
CA LEU A 29 2.88 11.85 3.76
C LEU A 29 1.57 12.30 3.06
N ASN A 30 1.63 12.50 1.74
CA ASN A 30 0.58 12.98 0.86
C ASN A 30 0.36 11.94 -0.26
N SER A 31 0.06 10.70 0.12
CA SER A 31 -0.12 9.59 -0.83
C SER A 31 -1.48 8.92 -0.67
N VAL A 32 -1.96 8.32 -1.75
CA VAL A 32 -3.16 7.48 -1.74
C VAL A 32 -3.02 6.33 -0.73
N GLN A 33 -1.80 5.78 -0.59
CA GLN A 33 -1.53 4.71 0.36
C GLN A 33 -1.75 5.12 1.82
N LYS A 34 -1.47 6.38 2.17
CA LYS A 34 -1.82 6.89 3.50
C LYS A 34 -3.34 6.98 3.68
N CYS A 35 -4.09 7.44 2.67
CA CYS A 35 -5.55 7.46 2.71
C CYS A 35 -6.13 6.05 2.88
N ALA A 36 -5.52 5.03 2.26
CA ALA A 36 -6.00 3.64 2.35
C ALA A 36 -6.06 3.09 3.78
N SER A 37 -5.33 3.67 4.74
CA SER A 37 -5.46 3.33 6.17
C SER A 37 -6.83 3.65 6.77
N LEU A 38 -7.64 4.48 6.09
CA LEU A 38 -9.02 4.81 6.47
C LEU A 38 -10.05 3.80 5.95
N LEU A 39 -9.63 2.86 5.10
CA LEU A 39 -10.52 1.81 4.59
C LEU A 39 -10.69 0.71 5.65
N PRO A 40 -11.89 0.11 5.75
CA PRO A 40 -12.11 -1.00 6.66
C PRO A 40 -11.26 -2.21 6.25
N SER A 41 -10.70 -2.90 7.25
CA SER A 41 -9.92 -4.13 7.05
C SER A 41 -10.79 -5.29 6.57
N GLY A 42 -10.19 -6.25 5.87
CA GLY A 42 -10.86 -7.49 5.43
C GLY A 42 -11.54 -7.39 4.06
N TYR A 43 -11.39 -6.25 3.38
CA TYR A 43 -11.93 -6.00 2.05
C TYR A 43 -10.80 -5.68 1.07
N ASN A 44 -11.01 -6.02 -0.20
CA ASN A 44 -10.14 -5.61 -1.29
C ASN A 44 -10.86 -4.52 -2.08
N PHE A 45 -10.39 -3.28 -1.97
CA PHE A 45 -11.02 -2.17 -2.67
C PHE A 45 -10.37 -1.91 -4.03
N SER A 46 -11.19 -1.61 -5.03
CA SER A 46 -10.79 -1.05 -6.31
C SER A 46 -11.22 0.41 -6.37
N MET A 47 -10.31 1.30 -6.73
CA MET A 47 -10.56 2.72 -6.88
C MET A 47 -10.35 3.13 -8.34
N THR A 48 -11.34 3.82 -8.90
CA THR A 48 -11.24 4.43 -10.23
C THR A 48 -11.37 5.94 -10.08
N ILE A 49 -10.45 6.67 -10.70
CA ILE A 49 -10.52 8.13 -10.79
C ILE A 49 -10.68 8.47 -12.27
N ASN A 50 -11.83 9.03 -12.64
CA ASN A 50 -12.03 9.60 -13.96
C ASN A 50 -11.95 11.13 -13.83
N ALA A 51 -10.88 11.71 -14.35
CA ALA A 51 -10.60 13.13 -14.21
C ALA A 51 -10.41 13.81 -15.57
N LYS A 52 -10.88 15.05 -15.67
CA LYS A 52 -10.62 16.00 -16.74
C LYS A 52 -9.66 17.07 -16.21
N ILE A 53 -8.62 17.34 -16.99
CA ILE A 53 -7.70 18.45 -16.75
C ILE A 53 -7.98 19.50 -17.82
N ASP A 54 -8.41 20.69 -17.38
CA ASP A 54 -8.60 21.85 -18.25
C ASP A 54 -7.40 22.78 -18.09
N THR A 55 -6.67 23.00 -19.19
CA THR A 55 -5.50 23.88 -19.25
C THR A 55 -5.74 25.10 -20.14
N THR A 56 -7.00 25.40 -20.49
CA THR A 56 -7.35 26.50 -21.40
C THR A 56 -7.46 27.85 -20.71
N ALA A 57 -7.58 27.86 -19.37
CA ALA A 57 -7.57 29.05 -18.53
C ALA A 57 -6.17 29.32 -17.94
N ASP A 58 -5.97 30.52 -17.36
CA ASP A 58 -4.70 30.92 -16.74
C ASP A 58 -4.24 29.99 -15.61
N LYS A 59 -5.17 29.28 -14.98
CA LYS A 59 -4.88 28.27 -13.95
C LYS A 59 -5.48 26.93 -14.39
N PRO A 60 -4.68 25.84 -14.42
CA PRO A 60 -5.22 24.50 -14.68
C PRO A 60 -6.28 24.13 -13.65
N VAL A 61 -7.38 23.56 -14.12
CA VAL A 61 -8.48 23.06 -13.27
C VAL A 61 -8.61 21.55 -13.46
N VAL A 62 -8.63 20.82 -12.35
CA VAL A 62 -8.92 19.39 -12.33
C VAL A 62 -10.34 19.18 -11.82
N SER A 63 -11.14 18.44 -12.57
CA SER A 63 -12.48 17.99 -12.15
C SER A 63 -12.62 16.49 -12.44
N GLY A 64 -13.52 15.80 -11.75
CA GLY A 64 -13.66 14.36 -11.96
C GLY A 64 -14.57 13.67 -10.96
N ILE A 65 -14.66 12.35 -11.12
CA ILE A 65 -15.40 11.43 -10.26
C ILE A 65 -14.41 10.43 -9.67
N LEU A 66 -14.55 10.19 -8.37
CA LEU A 66 -13.85 9.13 -7.66
C LEU A 66 -14.87 8.05 -7.28
N ASP A 67 -14.70 6.90 -7.89
CA ASP A 67 -15.48 5.70 -7.61
C ASP A 67 -14.66 4.70 -6.81
N LEU A 68 -15.33 4.00 -5.90
CA LEU A 68 -14.72 2.97 -5.06
C LEU A 68 -15.67 1.78 -5.02
N THR A 69 -15.13 0.58 -5.23
CA THR A 69 -15.83 -0.69 -5.05
C THR A 69 -15.00 -1.64 -4.20
N ASP A 70 -15.60 -2.69 -3.66
CA ASP A 70 -14.92 -3.77 -2.92
C ASP A 70 -14.58 -4.98 -3.82
N GLY A 71 -14.45 -4.74 -5.14
CA GLY A 71 -14.31 -5.80 -6.13
C GLY A 71 -15.64 -6.31 -6.70
N THR A 72 -16.76 -5.85 -6.17
CA THR A 72 -18.09 -6.01 -6.79
C THR A 72 -18.48 -4.75 -7.57
N GLU A 73 -19.61 -4.77 -8.31
CA GLU A 73 -20.08 -3.59 -9.05
C GLU A 73 -20.63 -2.48 -8.13
N ILE A 74 -21.15 -2.82 -6.96
CA ILE A 74 -21.84 -1.89 -6.06
C ILE A 74 -21.36 -2.12 -4.63
N LEU A 75 -20.89 -1.05 -3.97
CA LEU A 75 -20.54 -1.10 -2.55
C LEU A 75 -21.77 -1.53 -1.72
N PRO A 76 -21.63 -2.55 -0.87
CA PRO A 76 -22.65 -2.88 0.10
C PRO A 76 -23.04 -1.66 0.97
N PRO A 77 -24.32 -1.49 1.32
CA PRO A 77 -24.78 -0.34 2.10
C PRO A 77 -24.01 -0.13 3.41
N GLU A 78 -23.58 -1.21 4.06
CA GLU A 78 -22.80 -1.19 5.31
C GLU A 78 -21.38 -0.65 5.16
N LEU A 79 -20.85 -0.62 3.93
CA LEU A 79 -19.52 -0.09 3.61
C LEU A 79 -19.60 1.34 3.08
N SER A 80 -20.71 1.72 2.43
CA SER A 80 -20.87 3.02 1.78
C SER A 80 -20.51 4.22 2.69
N SER A 81 -21.00 4.24 3.93
CA SER A 81 -20.68 5.31 4.89
C SER A 81 -19.27 5.21 5.48
N LYS A 82 -18.69 4.00 5.53
CA LYS A 82 -17.37 3.74 6.13
C LYS A 82 -16.22 4.13 5.21
N VAL A 83 -16.45 4.19 3.90
CA VAL A 83 -15.43 4.55 2.91
C VAL A 83 -15.37 6.06 2.63
N GLU A 84 -16.33 6.84 3.09
CA GLU A 84 -16.37 8.29 2.85
C GLU A 84 -15.10 9.03 3.34
N PRO A 85 -14.53 8.73 4.53
CA PRO A 85 -13.28 9.35 4.96
C PRO A 85 -12.11 9.11 4.00
N PHE A 86 -12.04 7.92 3.39
CA PHE A 86 -11.05 7.61 2.36
C PHE A 86 -11.25 8.50 1.13
N LYS A 87 -12.49 8.61 0.63
CA LYS A 87 -12.81 9.44 -0.55
C LYS A 87 -12.41 10.91 -0.33
N GLN A 88 -12.77 11.46 0.83
CA GLN A 88 -12.41 12.84 1.20
C GLN A 88 -10.89 13.03 1.32
N CYS A 89 -10.16 12.03 1.82
CA CYS A 89 -8.71 12.06 1.88
C CYS A 89 -8.09 12.13 0.48
N VAL A 90 -8.54 11.30 -0.47
CA VAL A 90 -8.02 11.29 -1.85
C VAL A 90 -8.36 12.59 -2.58
N VAL A 91 -9.58 13.11 -2.43
CA VAL A 91 -9.98 14.39 -3.04
C VAL A 91 -9.08 15.54 -2.60
N LYS A 92 -8.59 15.54 -1.35
CA LYS A 92 -7.65 16.56 -0.86
C LYS A 92 -6.26 16.44 -1.49
N LEU A 93 -5.87 15.28 -2.00
CA LEU A 93 -4.60 15.10 -2.71
C LEU A 93 -4.65 15.64 -4.15
N MET A 94 -5.86 15.78 -4.72
CA MET A 94 -6.08 16.26 -6.09
C MET A 94 -6.30 17.77 -6.19
N LYS A 95 -6.39 18.47 -5.06
CA LYS A 95 -6.53 19.93 -4.96
C LYS A 95 -5.19 20.56 -4.59
#